data_AF-A0ABD1Q8C2-F1
#
_entry.id   AF-A0ABD1Q8C2-F1
#
_cell.length_a   1.000
_cell.length_b   1.000
_cell.length_c   1.000
_cell.angle_alpha   90.00
_cell.angle_beta   90.00
_cell.angle_gamma   90.00
#
_symmetry.space_group_name_H-M   'P 1'
#
loop_
_entity.id
_entity.type
_entity.pdbx_description
1 polymer ?
#
loop_
_entity_poly.entity_id
_entity_poly.type
_entity_poly.pdbx_seq_one_letter_code
_entity_poly.pdbx_strand_id
1 'polypeptide(L)'
;MLKAALFGRKKTSRPFKEFYNEWFATLNTTLLPGLRRALSPVFLSPVILSTQVEIMHHHFLSYYDALDKAAAVDVARCLFPEWRTSLERPFLWLGDFHPYLFTNLLRSFIVDQEPVDENVSKLYGSGEFLDKSWHVAMAWKNPSKTLTTKVDKIECGLRLMVPALAARWRNAQAAFVENMGANWGRCEGRKEVVKAAMGEAMAAEMEEMVGVFVDANRLRRSILADILSATDLYQAALFLEALAQFLVGFRDHKLLSEFEKCKIAIN
;
A
#
# COMPACT_ATOMS: atom_id res chain seq x y z
N MET A 1 -43.86 2.84 9.95
CA MET A 1 -43.40 4.22 9.74
C MET A 1 -42.06 4.17 9.02
N LEU A 2 -42.06 4.49 7.73
CA LEU A 2 -40.87 4.52 6.89
C LEU A 2 -39.99 5.73 7.22
N LYS A 3 -38.69 5.52 7.38
CA LYS A 3 -37.69 6.52 7.02
C LYS A 3 -36.89 6.01 5.83
N ALA A 4 -37.44 6.29 4.66
CA ALA A 4 -36.67 6.46 3.45
C ALA A 4 -35.72 7.66 3.65
N ALA A 5 -34.42 7.39 3.79
CA ALA A 5 -33.38 8.41 3.78
C ALA A 5 -32.05 7.79 3.32
N LEU A 6 -32.00 7.24 2.10
CA LEU A 6 -30.75 6.76 1.48
C LEU A 6 -30.25 7.62 0.32
N PHE A 7 -30.91 8.74 0.02
CA PHE A 7 -30.42 9.67 -1.00
C PHE A 7 -30.38 11.07 -0.43
N GLY A 8 -29.17 11.55 -0.15
CA GLY A 8 -28.93 12.93 0.31
C GLY A 8 -28.05 13.07 1.54
N ARG A 9 -26.94 12.35 1.65
CA ARG A 9 -25.82 12.85 2.48
C ARG A 9 -24.87 13.64 1.59
N LYS A 10 -25.15 14.94 1.44
CA LYS A 10 -24.09 15.94 1.31
C LYS A 10 -23.30 15.91 2.62
N LYS A 11 -22.38 14.96 2.76
CA LYS A 11 -21.36 15.01 3.82
C LYS A 11 -20.14 15.64 3.21
N THR A 12 -19.84 16.85 3.68
CA THR A 12 -18.59 17.59 3.48
C THR A 12 -17.43 16.89 4.20
N SER A 13 -17.26 15.59 3.96
CA SER A 13 -15.96 14.94 4.07
C SER A 13 -15.15 15.51 2.95
N ARG A 14 -13.98 16.06 3.25
CA ARG A 14 -12.94 16.27 2.25
C ARG A 14 -12.91 15.00 1.37
N PRO A 15 -13.17 15.07 0.06
CA PRO A 15 -13.14 13.89 -0.79
C PRO A 15 -11.81 13.16 -0.54
N PHE A 16 -11.82 11.84 -0.34
CA PHE A 16 -10.59 11.09 0.00
C PHE A 16 -9.43 11.41 -0.95
N LYS A 17 -9.73 11.74 -2.21
CA LYS A 17 -8.80 12.29 -3.20
C LYS A 17 -8.00 13.50 -2.73
N GLU A 18 -8.64 14.48 -2.09
CA GLU A 18 -7.96 15.66 -1.54
C GLU A 18 -7.02 15.27 -0.38
N PHE A 19 -7.50 14.41 0.53
CA PHE A 19 -6.65 13.86 1.59
C PHE A 19 -5.45 13.12 1.00
N TYR A 20 -5.66 12.25 0.00
CA TYR A 20 -4.60 11.50 -0.65
C TYR A 20 -3.58 12.42 -1.33
N ASN A 21 -4.04 13.47 -2.00
CA ASN A 21 -3.15 14.42 -2.65
C ASN A 21 -2.30 15.21 -1.64
N GLU A 22 -2.88 15.62 -0.50
CA GLU A 22 -2.13 16.24 0.59
C GLU A 22 -1.15 15.25 1.21
N TRP A 23 -1.62 14.04 1.57
CA TRP A 23 -0.80 12.97 2.12
C TRP A 23 0.41 12.65 1.22
N PHE A 24 0.18 12.54 -0.09
CA PHE A 24 1.22 12.29 -1.06
C PHE A 24 2.17 13.48 -1.20
N ALA A 25 1.65 14.72 -1.22
CA ALA A 25 2.47 15.92 -1.27
C ALA A 25 3.40 15.99 -0.04
N THR A 26 2.88 15.73 1.16
CA THR A 26 3.66 15.66 2.40
C THR A 26 4.74 14.57 2.32
N LEU A 27 4.41 13.38 1.80
CA LEU A 27 5.39 12.31 1.60
C LEU A 27 6.54 12.77 0.70
N ASN A 28 6.22 13.34 -0.46
CA ASN A 28 7.18 13.70 -1.49
C ASN A 28 8.04 14.93 -1.13
N THR A 29 7.42 16.00 -0.62
CA THR A 29 8.09 17.29 -0.45
C THR A 29 8.69 17.49 0.93
N THR A 30 8.21 16.75 1.93
CA THR A 30 8.59 16.96 3.34
C THR A 30 9.26 15.73 3.93
N LEU A 31 8.57 14.60 3.97
CA LEU A 31 9.04 13.44 4.74
C LEU A 31 10.20 12.70 4.06
N LEU A 32 10.10 12.42 2.75
CA LEU A 32 11.17 11.74 2.02
C LEU A 32 12.47 12.58 2.01
N PRO A 33 12.46 13.90 1.71
CA PRO A 33 13.64 14.73 1.84
C PRO A 33 14.15 14.83 3.29
N GLY A 34 13.25 14.87 4.28
CA GLY A 34 13.61 14.88 5.70
C GLY A 34 14.36 13.63 6.14
N LEU A 35 13.86 12.45 5.75
CA LEU A 35 14.50 11.16 6.03
C LEU A 35 15.86 11.04 5.34
N ARG A 36 15.96 11.44 4.07
CA ARG A 36 17.24 11.51 3.34
C ARG A 36 18.26 12.40 4.01
N ARG A 37 17.83 13.58 4.50
CA ARG A 37 18.71 14.48 5.26
C ARG A 37 19.18 13.83 6.55
N ALA A 38 18.31 13.12 7.28
CA ALA A 38 18.68 12.41 8.50
C ALA A 38 19.63 11.22 8.25
N LEU A 39 19.59 10.62 7.06
CA LEU A 39 20.52 9.57 6.61
C LEU A 39 21.86 10.12 6.08
N SER A 40 21.95 11.42 5.80
CA SER A 40 23.17 12.06 5.31
C SER A 40 24.30 12.00 6.37
N PRO A 41 25.56 11.73 5.98
CA PRO A 41 26.69 11.72 6.91
C PRO A 41 26.83 12.99 7.74
N VAL A 42 26.45 14.14 7.15
CA VAL A 42 26.60 15.47 7.75
C VAL A 42 25.64 15.69 8.92
N PHE A 43 24.46 15.05 8.90
CA PHE A 43 23.39 15.28 9.88
C PHE A 43 23.02 14.01 10.65
N LEU A 44 23.85 12.97 10.57
CA LEU A 44 23.52 11.68 11.12
C LEU A 44 23.47 11.74 12.64
N SER A 45 22.26 11.65 13.17
CA SER A 45 21.99 11.54 14.59
C SER A 45 20.96 10.43 14.80
N PRO A 46 21.26 9.40 15.61
CA PRO A 46 20.33 8.30 15.86
C PRO A 46 18.98 8.79 16.41
N VAL A 47 18.98 9.85 17.23
CA VAL A 47 17.75 10.43 17.78
C VAL A 47 16.90 11.05 16.67
N ILE A 48 17.50 11.88 15.81
CA ILE A 48 16.80 12.51 14.70
C ILE A 48 16.30 11.45 13.71
N LEU A 49 17.12 10.44 13.41
CA LEU A 49 16.76 9.36 12.52
C LEU A 49 15.59 8.53 13.07
N SER A 50 15.60 8.20 14.37
CA SER A 50 14.47 7.52 15.03
C SER A 50 13.19 8.32 14.90
N THR A 51 13.24 9.63 15.17
CA THR A 51 12.08 10.50 15.01
C THR A 51 11.58 10.53 13.56
N GLN A 52 12.47 10.58 12.57
CA GLN A 52 12.07 10.54 11.15
C GLN A 52 11.43 9.20 10.76
N VAL A 53 11.97 8.08 11.24
CA VAL A 53 11.40 6.74 11.03
C VAL A 53 10.00 6.65 11.64
N GLU A 54 9.82 7.13 12.87
CA GLU A 54 8.52 7.14 13.55
C GLU A 54 7.48 8.02 12.84
N ILE A 55 7.87 9.21 12.38
CA ILE A 55 7.00 10.12 11.62
C ILE A 55 6.59 9.46 10.30
N MET A 56 7.54 8.87 9.57
CA MET A 56 7.28 8.20 8.30
C MET A 56 6.35 6.99 8.48
N HIS A 57 6.58 6.19 9.52
CA HIS A 57 5.70 5.06 9.85
C HIS A 57 4.27 5.53 10.18
N HIS A 58 4.12 6.54 11.04
CA HIS A 58 2.80 7.12 11.33
C HIS A 58 2.12 7.70 10.08
N HIS A 59 2.88 8.31 9.18
CA HIS A 59 2.36 8.83 7.92
C HIS A 59 1.74 7.71 7.07
N PHE A 60 2.42 6.56 6.95
CA PHE A 60 1.86 5.38 6.26
C PHE A 60 0.64 4.79 6.96
N LEU A 61 0.62 4.72 8.29
CA LEU A 61 -0.55 4.23 9.03
C LEU A 61 -1.76 5.15 8.86
N SER A 62 -1.54 6.47 8.90
CA SER A 62 -2.61 7.46 8.74
C SER A 62 -3.32 7.37 7.38
N TYR A 63 -2.59 6.98 6.32
CA TYR A 63 -3.17 6.72 5.01
C TYR A 63 -4.20 5.59 5.08
N TYR A 64 -3.84 4.47 5.68
CA TYR A 64 -4.73 3.32 5.78
C TYR A 64 -5.92 3.57 6.70
N ASP A 65 -5.74 4.32 7.79
CA ASP A 65 -6.85 4.71 8.66
C ASP A 65 -7.85 5.62 7.93
N ALA A 66 -7.36 6.56 7.12
CA ALA A 66 -8.21 7.39 6.29
C ALA A 66 -8.89 6.58 5.17
N LEU A 67 -8.20 5.61 4.60
CA LEU A 67 -8.72 4.74 3.54
C LEU A 67 -9.83 3.82 4.06
N ASP A 68 -9.67 3.26 5.27
CA ASP A 68 -10.71 2.47 5.95
C ASP A 68 -11.97 3.31 6.22
N LYS A 69 -11.79 4.57 6.67
CA LYS A 69 -12.90 5.51 6.87
C LYS A 69 -13.59 5.87 5.56
N ALA A 70 -12.84 6.00 4.46
CA ALA A 70 -13.40 6.27 3.14
C ALA A 70 -14.18 5.07 2.60
N ALA A 71 -13.67 3.85 2.78
CA ALA A 71 -14.35 2.62 2.38
C ALA A 71 -15.68 2.43 3.10
N ALA A 72 -15.75 2.76 4.40
CA ALA A 72 -17.00 2.74 5.16
C ALA A 72 -18.07 3.72 4.63
N VAL A 73 -17.68 4.73 3.84
CA VAL A 73 -18.61 5.64 3.17
C VAL A 73 -18.96 5.13 1.77
N ASP A 74 -17.96 4.74 0.98
CA ASP A 74 -18.11 4.24 -0.39
C ASP A 74 -16.88 3.39 -0.77
N VAL A 75 -17.00 2.07 -0.59
CA VAL A 75 -15.93 1.12 -0.92
C VAL A 75 -15.68 1.02 -2.42
N ALA A 76 -16.71 1.20 -3.27
CA ALA A 76 -16.56 1.13 -4.72
C ALA A 76 -15.58 2.20 -5.23
N ARG A 77 -15.66 3.43 -4.69
CA ARG A 77 -14.67 4.48 -4.98
C ARG A 77 -13.25 4.15 -4.53
N CYS A 78 -13.10 3.37 -3.47
CA CYS A 78 -11.80 2.96 -2.97
C CYS A 78 -11.19 1.80 -3.77
N LEU A 79 -12.03 0.91 -4.30
CA LEU A 79 -11.64 -0.19 -5.18
C LEU A 79 -11.31 0.29 -6.60
N PHE A 80 -11.98 1.35 -7.05
CA PHE A 80 -11.76 1.99 -8.35
C PHE A 80 -11.33 3.45 -8.18
N PRO A 81 -10.13 3.70 -7.63
CA PRO A 81 -9.72 5.03 -7.20
C PRO A 81 -9.40 5.97 -8.36
N GLU A 82 -10.12 7.10 -8.41
CA GLU A 82 -9.86 8.17 -9.38
C GLU A 82 -8.58 8.98 -9.08
N TRP A 83 -8.02 8.85 -7.87
CA TRP A 83 -6.83 9.59 -7.42
C TRP A 83 -5.49 8.89 -7.71
N ARG A 84 -5.56 7.64 -8.20
CA ARG A 84 -4.40 6.84 -8.61
C ARG A 84 -4.10 7.07 -10.09
N THR A 85 -2.82 7.18 -10.43
CA THR A 85 -2.40 7.33 -11.84
C THR A 85 -2.62 6.05 -12.64
N SER A 86 -2.63 6.16 -13.97
CA SER A 86 -2.74 5.00 -14.87
C SER A 86 -1.60 3.98 -14.67
N LEU A 87 -0.44 4.45 -14.20
CA LEU A 87 0.71 3.60 -13.90
C LEU A 87 0.57 2.87 -12.55
N GLU A 88 -0.10 3.49 -11.56
CA GLU A 88 -0.35 2.86 -10.25
C GLU A 88 -1.41 1.75 -10.33
N ARG A 89 -2.46 1.98 -11.13
CA ARG A 89 -3.67 1.12 -11.17
C ARG A 89 -3.40 -0.37 -11.38
N PRO A 90 -2.50 -0.81 -12.29
CA PRO A 90 -2.20 -2.22 -12.50
C PRO A 90 -1.64 -2.95 -11.28
N PHE A 91 -1.06 -2.21 -10.31
CA PHE A 91 -0.46 -2.78 -9.10
C PHE A 91 -1.43 -2.85 -7.91
N LEU A 92 -2.66 -2.36 -8.08
CA LEU A 92 -3.66 -2.35 -7.02
C LEU A 92 -4.34 -3.72 -6.88
N TRP A 93 -4.49 -4.15 -5.64
CA TRP A 93 -5.18 -5.36 -5.22
C TRP A 93 -6.11 -4.99 -4.07
N LEU A 94 -7.43 -5.16 -4.21
CA LEU A 94 -8.38 -4.69 -3.17
C LEU A 94 -8.16 -3.21 -2.79
N GLY A 95 -7.99 -2.35 -3.82
CA GLY A 95 -7.93 -0.88 -3.71
C GLY A 95 -6.60 -0.24 -3.32
N ASP A 96 -5.57 -1.01 -2.98
CA ASP A 96 -4.20 -0.49 -2.77
C ASP A 96 -3.15 -1.55 -3.15
N PHE A 97 -1.86 -1.23 -3.09
CA PHE A 97 -0.77 -2.13 -3.47
C PHE A 97 -0.86 -3.52 -2.84
N HIS A 98 -0.41 -4.51 -3.59
CA HIS A 98 -0.36 -5.89 -3.12
C HIS A 98 0.58 -6.02 -1.90
N PRO A 99 0.19 -6.70 -0.80
CA PRO A 99 1.01 -6.82 0.41
C PRO A 99 2.43 -7.38 0.22
N TYR A 100 2.63 -8.31 -0.74
CA TYR A 100 3.97 -8.79 -1.14
C TYR A 100 4.92 -7.67 -1.61
N LEU A 101 4.43 -6.49 -1.99
CA LEU A 101 5.29 -5.36 -2.33
C LEU A 101 6.29 -5.07 -1.20
N PHE A 102 5.82 -5.09 0.05
CA PHE A 102 6.67 -4.78 1.20
C PHE A 102 7.77 -5.83 1.39
N THR A 103 7.43 -7.12 1.28
CA THR A 103 8.41 -8.20 1.44
C THR A 103 9.36 -8.28 0.24
N ASN A 104 8.87 -8.08 -0.98
CA ASN A 104 9.71 -8.07 -2.18
C ASN A 104 10.71 -6.92 -2.15
N LEU A 105 10.27 -5.73 -1.74
CA LEU A 105 11.16 -4.58 -1.53
C LEU A 105 12.19 -4.87 -0.42
N LEU A 106 11.78 -5.50 0.69
CA LEU A 106 12.72 -5.87 1.74
C LEU A 106 13.75 -6.91 1.25
N ARG A 107 13.32 -7.88 0.44
CA ARG A 107 14.18 -8.92 -0.13
C ARG A 107 15.21 -8.38 -1.11
N SER A 108 14.91 -7.31 -1.86
CA SER A 108 15.92 -6.72 -2.76
C SER A 108 17.14 -6.23 -1.98
N PHE A 109 16.99 -5.73 -0.75
CA PHE A 109 18.14 -5.37 0.09
C PHE A 109 18.95 -6.57 0.60
N ILE A 110 18.32 -7.74 0.72
CA ILE A 110 18.94 -8.95 1.28
C ILE A 110 19.66 -9.75 0.19
N VAL A 111 19.07 -9.84 -1.01
CA VAL A 111 19.56 -10.70 -2.10
C VAL A 111 20.62 -10.02 -2.97
N ASP A 112 20.58 -8.70 -3.15
CA ASP A 112 21.52 -7.94 -4.01
C ASP A 112 22.94 -7.77 -3.40
N GLN A 113 23.37 -8.69 -2.54
CA GLN A 113 24.72 -8.71 -1.99
C GLN A 113 25.61 -9.61 -2.84
N GLU A 114 26.13 -9.06 -3.95
CA GLU A 114 27.31 -9.67 -4.58
C GLU A 114 28.47 -9.68 -3.57
N PRO A 115 29.25 -10.77 -3.46
CA PRO A 115 30.40 -10.81 -2.59
C PRO A 115 31.43 -9.79 -3.10
N VAL A 116 31.60 -8.70 -2.36
CA VAL A 116 32.66 -7.73 -2.63
C VAL A 116 33.99 -8.45 -2.34
N ASP A 117 34.76 -8.71 -3.39
CA ASP A 117 36.12 -9.25 -3.28
C ASP A 117 36.91 -8.41 -2.25
N GLU A 118 37.47 -9.04 -1.21
CA GLU A 118 38.21 -8.35 -0.14
C GLU A 118 39.38 -7.50 -0.68
N ASN A 119 39.87 -7.82 -1.89
CA ASN A 119 40.92 -7.08 -2.59
C ASN A 119 40.44 -5.80 -3.29
N VAL A 120 39.14 -5.70 -3.60
CA VAL A 120 38.51 -4.49 -4.18
C VAL A 120 38.30 -3.42 -3.11
N SER A 121 38.10 -3.83 -1.85
CA SER A 121 37.98 -2.89 -0.72
C SER A 121 39.24 -2.07 -0.45
N LYS A 122 40.42 -2.49 -0.93
CA LYS A 122 41.68 -1.72 -0.81
C LYS A 122 41.95 -0.81 -2.01
N LEU A 123 41.36 -1.07 -3.18
CA LEU A 123 41.62 -0.28 -4.39
C LEU A 123 40.58 0.84 -4.62
N TYR A 124 39.38 0.71 -4.04
CA TYR A 124 38.31 1.72 -4.09
C TYR A 124 38.27 2.64 -2.85
N GLY A 125 39.41 2.78 -2.17
CA GLY A 125 39.57 3.62 -0.98
C GLY A 125 39.66 5.13 -1.24
N SER A 126 39.41 5.60 -2.46
CA SER A 126 39.53 7.02 -2.81
C SER A 126 38.48 7.45 -3.84
N GLY A 127 37.28 7.81 -3.41
CA GLY A 127 36.39 8.63 -4.25
C GLY A 127 34.91 8.61 -3.88
N GLU A 128 34.25 7.45 -3.88
CA GLU A 128 32.77 7.38 -3.81
C GLU A 128 32.22 6.98 -2.43
N PHE A 129 33.03 6.37 -1.55
CA PHE A 129 32.61 5.95 -0.21
C PHE A 129 32.48 7.10 0.81
N LEU A 130 32.92 8.30 0.46
CA LEU A 130 32.88 9.46 1.36
C LEU A 130 31.49 10.10 1.47
N ASP A 131 30.54 9.75 0.60
CA ASP A 131 29.24 10.43 0.53
C ASP A 131 28.11 9.72 1.33
N LYS A 132 28.28 8.43 1.69
CA LYS A 132 27.29 7.68 2.49
C LYS A 132 27.90 7.23 3.81
N SER A 133 27.15 7.43 4.91
CA SER A 133 27.58 7.03 6.25
C SER A 133 27.86 5.54 6.30
N TRP A 134 28.93 5.13 7.01
CA TRP A 134 29.30 3.72 7.14
C TRP A 134 28.14 2.86 7.69
N HIS A 135 27.34 3.39 8.61
CA HIS A 135 26.15 2.69 9.13
C HIS A 135 25.12 2.43 8.02
N VAL A 136 24.95 3.37 7.10
CA VAL A 136 24.02 3.27 5.97
C VAL A 136 24.55 2.28 4.93
N ALA A 137 25.85 2.33 4.62
CA ALA A 137 26.50 1.42 3.67
C ALA A 137 26.58 -0.02 4.19
N MET A 138 26.60 -0.21 5.51
CA MET A 138 26.71 -1.52 6.15
C MET A 138 25.37 -2.06 6.67
N ALA A 139 24.29 -1.27 6.65
CA ALA A 139 22.99 -1.62 7.26
C ALA A 139 22.45 -2.97 6.81
N TRP A 140 22.65 -3.31 5.54
CA TRP A 140 22.17 -4.58 4.99
C TRP A 140 23.25 -5.66 4.96
N LYS A 141 24.54 -5.35 5.16
CA LYS A 141 25.61 -6.35 5.09
C LYS A 141 25.42 -7.40 6.18
N ASN A 142 25.33 -8.67 5.78
CA ASN A 142 25.07 -9.82 6.66
C ASN A 142 23.77 -9.64 7.48
N PRO A 143 22.59 -9.68 6.83
CA PRO A 143 21.32 -9.50 7.52
C PRO A 143 21.16 -10.54 8.63
N SER A 144 20.61 -10.11 9.76
CA SER A 144 20.52 -10.99 10.93
C SER A 144 19.62 -12.21 10.65
N LYS A 145 19.95 -13.37 11.23
CA LYS A 145 19.10 -14.57 11.14
C LYS A 145 17.68 -14.32 11.66
N THR A 146 17.55 -13.42 12.64
CA THR A 146 16.26 -12.99 13.19
C THR A 146 15.43 -12.28 12.14
N LEU A 147 16.03 -11.33 11.41
CA LEU A 147 15.37 -10.60 10.32
C LEU A 147 14.92 -11.58 9.24
N THR A 148 15.81 -12.42 8.71
CA THR A 148 15.45 -13.36 7.64
C THR A 148 14.34 -14.32 8.05
N THR A 149 14.43 -14.90 9.26
CA THR A 149 13.38 -15.77 9.81
C THR A 149 12.05 -15.05 9.96
N LYS A 150 12.06 -13.78 10.38
CA LYS A 150 10.84 -12.97 10.53
C LYS A 150 10.23 -12.66 9.16
N VAL A 151 11.03 -12.34 8.15
CA VAL A 151 10.55 -12.17 6.76
C VAL A 151 9.94 -13.46 6.22
N ASP A 152 10.59 -14.61 6.41
CA ASP A 152 10.03 -15.91 6.01
C ASP A 152 8.66 -16.17 6.65
N LYS A 153 8.49 -15.84 7.93
CA LYS A 153 7.22 -15.97 8.65
C LYS A 153 6.14 -15.03 8.10
N ILE A 154 6.49 -13.79 7.79
CA ILE A 154 5.57 -12.83 7.16
C ILE A 154 5.09 -13.37 5.81
N GLU A 155 6.01 -13.87 4.97
CA GLU A 155 5.69 -14.45 3.66
C GLU A 155 4.85 -15.74 3.78
N CYS A 156 5.11 -16.60 4.77
CA CYS A 156 4.22 -17.72 5.10
C CYS A 156 2.80 -17.26 5.42
N GLY A 157 2.65 -16.22 6.24
CA GLY A 157 1.36 -15.63 6.56
C GLY A 157 0.66 -15.06 5.32
N LEU A 158 1.40 -14.34 4.46
CA LEU A 158 0.90 -13.80 3.21
C LEU A 158 0.36 -14.88 2.26
N ARG A 159 1.04 -16.04 2.17
CA ARG A 159 0.60 -17.18 1.35
C ARG A 159 -0.77 -17.73 1.77
N LEU A 160 -1.17 -17.53 3.03
CA LEU A 160 -2.48 -17.93 3.54
C LEU A 160 -3.51 -16.80 3.43
N MET A 161 -3.13 -15.60 3.85
CA MET A 161 -4.07 -14.47 4.00
C MET A 161 -4.48 -13.84 2.67
N VAL A 162 -3.55 -13.67 1.73
CA VAL A 162 -3.85 -13.04 0.44
C VAL A 162 -4.88 -13.88 -0.36
N PRO A 163 -4.70 -15.19 -0.56
CA PRO A 163 -5.72 -16.00 -1.25
C PRO A 163 -7.05 -16.05 -0.50
N ALA A 164 -7.02 -16.07 0.84
CA ALA A 164 -8.24 -16.09 1.64
C ALA A 164 -9.08 -14.80 1.47
N LEU A 165 -8.43 -13.63 1.49
CA LEU A 165 -9.10 -12.34 1.24
C LEU A 165 -9.61 -12.25 -0.20
N ALA A 166 -8.82 -12.69 -1.17
CA ALA A 166 -9.24 -12.73 -2.57
C ALA A 166 -10.43 -13.70 -2.80
N ALA A 167 -10.47 -14.83 -2.08
CA ALA A 167 -11.58 -15.77 -2.13
C ALA A 167 -12.85 -15.17 -1.50
N ARG A 168 -12.75 -14.55 -0.32
CA ARG A 168 -13.87 -13.84 0.31
C ARG A 168 -14.46 -12.77 -0.59
N TRP A 169 -13.60 -11.96 -1.20
CA TRP A 169 -14.00 -10.97 -2.20
C TRP A 169 -14.80 -11.59 -3.35
N ARG A 170 -14.24 -12.63 -4.01
CA ARG A 170 -14.91 -13.30 -5.14
C ARG A 170 -16.24 -13.94 -4.73
N ASN A 171 -16.30 -14.54 -3.54
CA ASN A 171 -17.50 -15.17 -3.02
C ASN A 171 -18.59 -14.14 -2.74
N ALA A 172 -18.25 -12.97 -2.21
CA ALA A 172 -19.20 -11.88 -2.00
C ALA A 172 -19.82 -11.41 -3.33
N GLN A 173 -18.98 -11.21 -4.35
CA GLN A 173 -19.45 -10.83 -5.69
C GLN A 173 -20.29 -11.94 -6.34
N ALA A 174 -19.88 -13.21 -6.21
CA ALA A 174 -20.64 -14.34 -6.74
C ALA A 174 -22.02 -14.45 -6.08
N ALA A 175 -22.09 -14.34 -4.75
CA ALA A 175 -23.35 -14.35 -3.99
C ALA A 175 -24.28 -13.19 -4.40
N PHE A 176 -23.73 -12.01 -4.67
CA PHE A 176 -24.51 -10.90 -5.21
C PHE A 176 -25.10 -11.23 -6.59
N VAL A 177 -24.28 -11.73 -7.52
CA VAL A 177 -24.72 -12.11 -8.88
C VAL A 177 -25.77 -13.23 -8.83
N GLU A 178 -25.60 -14.24 -7.98
CA GLU A 178 -26.57 -15.32 -7.78
C GLU A 178 -27.90 -14.79 -7.25
N ASN A 179 -27.87 -13.92 -6.22
CA ASN A 179 -29.06 -13.26 -5.69
C ASN A 179 -29.77 -12.41 -6.74
N MET A 180 -29.01 -11.68 -7.56
CA MET A 180 -29.54 -10.89 -8.68
C MET A 180 -30.24 -11.77 -9.71
N GLY A 181 -29.62 -12.88 -10.13
CA GLY A 181 -30.20 -13.84 -11.06
C GLY A 181 -31.48 -14.50 -10.53
N ALA A 182 -31.47 -14.95 -9.27
CA ALA A 182 -32.62 -15.59 -8.64
C ALA A 182 -33.82 -14.65 -8.48
N ASN A 183 -33.58 -13.39 -8.14
CA ASN A 183 -34.64 -12.40 -7.96
C ASN A 183 -35.21 -11.88 -9.28
N TRP A 184 -34.40 -11.82 -10.34
CA TRP A 184 -34.85 -11.41 -11.67
C TRP A 184 -35.88 -12.39 -12.24
N GLY A 185 -35.63 -13.71 -12.13
CA GLY A 185 -36.53 -14.74 -12.65
C GLY A 185 -37.85 -14.90 -11.87
N ARG A 186 -37.90 -14.52 -10.59
CA ARG A 186 -39.10 -14.69 -9.74
C ARG A 186 -40.09 -13.54 -9.78
N CYS A 187 -39.69 -12.38 -10.28
CA CYS A 187 -40.42 -11.13 -10.08
C CYS A 187 -40.81 -10.42 -11.39
N GLU A 188 -40.89 -11.17 -12.49
CA GLU A 188 -41.35 -10.66 -13.78
C GLU A 188 -42.75 -10.01 -13.61
N GLY A 189 -42.82 -8.69 -13.79
CA GLY A 189 -44.03 -7.88 -13.61
C GLY A 189 -44.20 -7.15 -12.25
N ARG A 190 -43.34 -7.36 -11.24
CA ARG A 190 -43.43 -6.68 -9.90
C ARG A 190 -42.22 -5.78 -9.60
N LYS A 191 -42.14 -4.65 -10.31
CA LYS A 191 -40.99 -3.70 -10.28
C LYS A 191 -40.55 -3.24 -8.87
N GLU A 192 -41.48 -2.90 -7.97
CA GLU A 192 -41.10 -2.39 -6.65
C GLU A 192 -40.50 -3.46 -5.73
N VAL A 193 -40.95 -4.72 -5.84
CA VAL A 193 -40.40 -5.84 -5.07
C VAL A 193 -38.99 -6.19 -5.55
N VAL A 194 -38.77 -6.18 -6.88
CA VAL A 194 -37.43 -6.34 -7.47
C VAL A 194 -36.47 -5.28 -6.96
N LYS A 195 -36.90 -4.02 -6.95
CA LYS A 195 -36.08 -2.89 -6.54
C LYS A 195 -35.66 -2.96 -5.07
N ALA A 196 -36.57 -3.38 -4.19
CA ALA A 196 -36.25 -3.57 -2.77
C ALA A 196 -35.26 -4.71 -2.55
N ALA A 197 -35.51 -5.89 -3.14
CA ALA A 197 -34.63 -7.04 -3.03
C ALA A 197 -33.22 -6.78 -3.60
N MET A 198 -33.14 -6.05 -4.72
CA MET A 198 -31.87 -5.60 -5.31
C MET A 198 -31.12 -4.64 -4.39
N GLY A 199 -31.83 -3.73 -3.71
CA GLY A 199 -31.23 -2.82 -2.74
C GLY A 199 -30.65 -3.55 -1.53
N GLU A 200 -31.36 -4.54 -1.00
CA GLU A 200 -30.88 -5.36 0.12
C GLU A 200 -29.66 -6.21 -0.26
N ALA A 201 -29.71 -6.89 -1.41
CA ALA A 201 -28.58 -7.68 -1.90
C ALA A 201 -27.33 -6.82 -2.13
N MET A 202 -27.50 -5.64 -2.72
CA MET A 202 -26.41 -4.68 -2.93
C MET A 202 -25.84 -4.17 -1.59
N ALA A 203 -26.70 -3.88 -0.61
CA ALA A 203 -26.24 -3.43 0.70
C ALA A 203 -25.40 -4.49 1.43
N ALA A 204 -25.84 -5.75 1.40
CA ALA A 204 -25.10 -6.87 1.99
C ALA A 204 -23.76 -7.12 1.28
N GLU A 205 -23.72 -7.05 -0.06
CA GLU A 205 -22.47 -7.14 -0.82
C GLU A 205 -21.52 -6.00 -0.43
N MET A 206 -22.00 -4.76 -0.39
CA MET A 206 -21.19 -3.59 -0.04
C MET A 206 -20.62 -3.69 1.37
N GLU A 207 -21.39 -4.23 2.33
CA GLU A 207 -20.93 -4.46 3.70
C GLU A 207 -19.78 -5.48 3.76
N GLU A 208 -19.91 -6.64 3.10
CA GLU A 208 -18.81 -7.63 3.05
C GLU A 208 -17.60 -7.08 2.28
N MET A 209 -17.82 -6.31 1.20
CA MET A 209 -16.75 -5.65 0.46
C MET A 209 -15.98 -4.66 1.33
N VAL A 210 -16.65 -3.89 2.18
CA VAL A 210 -16.00 -3.04 3.20
C VAL A 210 -15.18 -3.90 4.16
N GLY A 211 -15.74 -5.00 4.66
CA GLY A 211 -15.04 -5.91 5.57
C GLY A 211 -13.74 -6.47 4.98
N VAL A 212 -13.80 -7.04 3.78
CA VAL A 212 -12.63 -7.59 3.08
C VAL A 212 -11.59 -6.49 2.79
N PHE A 213 -12.05 -5.30 2.40
CA PHE A 213 -11.17 -4.17 2.12
C PHE A 213 -10.41 -3.69 3.37
N VAL A 214 -11.11 -3.54 4.50
CA VAL A 214 -10.51 -3.15 5.78
C VAL A 214 -9.54 -4.24 6.27
N ASP A 215 -9.87 -5.52 6.12
CA ASP A 215 -8.98 -6.62 6.47
C ASP A 215 -7.70 -6.62 5.60
N ALA A 216 -7.81 -6.28 4.31
CA ALA A 216 -6.66 -6.12 3.42
C ALA A 216 -5.75 -4.96 3.88
N ASN A 217 -6.32 -3.83 4.29
CA ASN A 217 -5.55 -2.71 4.84
C ASN A 217 -4.92 -3.05 6.19
N ARG A 218 -5.63 -3.79 7.04
CA ARG A 218 -5.08 -4.31 8.30
C ARG A 218 -3.88 -5.21 8.06
N LEU A 219 -3.95 -6.08 7.04
CA LEU A 219 -2.81 -6.92 6.64
C LEU A 219 -1.61 -6.07 6.22
N ARG A 220 -1.80 -5.05 5.39
CA ARG A 220 -0.73 -4.11 4.97
C ARG A 220 -0.08 -3.40 6.16
N ARG A 221 -0.89 -2.84 7.07
CA ARG A 221 -0.41 -2.20 8.30
C ARG A 221 0.38 -3.16 9.17
N SER A 222 -0.11 -4.39 9.35
CA SER A 222 0.56 -5.42 10.16
C SER A 222 1.92 -5.78 9.58
N ILE A 223 2.02 -5.98 8.26
CA ILE A 223 3.28 -6.33 7.60
C ILE A 223 4.29 -5.20 7.73
N LEU A 224 3.86 -3.96 7.50
CA LEU A 224 4.72 -2.80 7.65
C LEU A 224 5.27 -2.72 9.08
N ALA A 225 4.40 -2.86 10.09
CA ALA A 225 4.81 -2.87 11.49
C ALA A 225 5.73 -4.06 11.82
N ASP A 226 5.44 -5.25 11.31
CA ASP A 226 6.25 -6.46 11.52
C ASP A 226 7.66 -6.30 10.91
N ILE A 227 7.77 -5.72 9.71
CA ILE A 227 9.06 -5.42 9.08
C ILE A 227 9.85 -4.43 9.95
N LEU A 228 9.24 -3.30 10.32
CA LEU A 228 9.93 -2.27 11.11
C LEU A 228 10.38 -2.78 12.48
N SER A 229 9.62 -3.69 13.09
CA SER A 229 10.00 -4.32 14.36
C SER A 229 11.17 -5.31 14.24
N ALA A 230 11.42 -5.82 13.03
CA ALA A 230 12.46 -6.81 12.76
C ALA A 230 13.79 -6.18 12.31
N THR A 231 13.73 -4.94 11.82
CA THR A 231 14.86 -4.17 11.32
C THR A 231 15.51 -3.35 12.43
N ASP A 232 16.83 -3.11 12.32
CA ASP A 232 17.45 -2.03 13.08
C ASP A 232 17.05 -0.65 12.56
N LEU A 233 17.44 0.41 13.27
CA LEU A 233 17.07 1.79 12.94
C LEU A 233 17.48 2.20 11.52
N TYR A 234 18.66 1.80 11.06
CA TYR A 234 19.17 2.19 9.74
C TYR A 234 18.50 1.38 8.63
N GLN A 235 18.29 0.08 8.86
CA GLN A 235 17.51 -0.79 7.98
C GLN A 235 16.07 -0.27 7.82
N ALA A 236 15.41 0.08 8.93
CA ALA A 236 14.07 0.65 8.93
C ALA A 236 14.01 1.96 8.12
N ALA A 237 14.97 2.85 8.32
CA ALA A 237 15.07 4.11 7.58
C ALA A 237 15.26 3.89 6.08
N LEU A 238 16.18 3.00 5.67
CA LEU A 238 16.44 2.71 4.27
C LEU A 238 15.26 2.01 3.59
N PHE A 239 14.60 1.09 4.30
CA PHE A 239 13.39 0.44 3.81
C PHE A 239 12.27 1.45 3.57
N LEU A 240 12.02 2.34 4.53
CA LEU A 240 10.99 3.38 4.41
C LEU A 240 11.33 4.42 3.34
N GLU A 241 12.62 4.78 3.19
CA GLU A 241 13.08 5.65 2.11
C GLU A 241 12.76 5.01 0.75
N ALA A 242 13.13 3.75 0.55
CA ALA A 242 12.89 3.06 -0.71
C ALA A 242 11.40 2.85 -0.99
N LEU A 243 10.60 2.54 0.05
CA LEU A 243 9.15 2.45 -0.08
C LEU A 243 8.54 3.79 -0.51
N ALA A 244 8.92 4.88 0.15
CA ALA A 244 8.47 6.22 -0.19
C ALA A 244 8.92 6.61 -1.62
N GLN A 245 10.16 6.30 -2.00
CA GLN A 245 10.68 6.57 -3.33
C GLN A 245 9.94 5.76 -4.42
N PHE A 246 9.65 4.48 -4.16
CA PHE A 246 8.87 3.65 -5.05
C PHE A 246 7.48 4.25 -5.31
N LEU A 247 6.80 4.68 -4.23
CA LEU A 247 5.49 5.32 -4.31
C LEU A 247 5.53 6.66 -5.05
N VAL A 248 6.54 7.49 -4.75
CA VAL A 248 6.74 8.78 -5.41
C VAL A 248 7.03 8.59 -6.90
N GLY A 249 7.79 7.55 -7.26
CA GLY A 249 8.17 7.24 -8.64
C GLY A 249 6.98 6.99 -9.57
N PHE A 250 5.85 6.50 -9.05
CA PHE A 250 4.62 6.36 -9.84
C PHE A 250 4.01 7.68 -10.33
N ARG A 251 4.43 8.81 -9.74
CA ARG A 251 4.02 10.14 -10.16
C ARG A 251 5.11 10.90 -10.94
N ASP A 252 6.15 10.21 -11.38
CA ASP A 252 7.14 10.80 -12.27
C ASP A 252 6.48 11.20 -13.60
N HIS A 253 6.51 12.50 -13.91
CA HIS A 253 5.82 13.05 -15.07
C HIS A 253 6.36 12.51 -16.39
N LYS A 254 7.66 12.22 -16.47
CA LYS A 254 8.28 11.68 -17.67
C LYS A 254 7.81 10.24 -17.89
N LEU A 255 7.88 9.40 -16.86
CA LEU A 255 7.43 8.01 -16.92
C LEU A 255 5.93 7.92 -17.23
N LEU A 256 5.10 8.76 -16.61
CA LEU A 256 3.67 8.82 -16.90
C LEU A 256 3.38 9.23 -18.35
N SER A 257 4.06 10.27 -18.84
CA SER A 257 3.92 10.71 -20.24
C SER A 257 4.31 9.59 -21.22
N GLU A 258 5.40 8.87 -20.96
CA GLU A 258 5.82 7.75 -21.82
C GLU A 258 4.84 6.57 -21.75
N PHE A 259 4.33 6.25 -20.56
CA PHE A 259 3.32 5.21 -20.37
C PHE A 259 2.01 5.53 -21.12
N GLU A 260 1.53 6.77 -21.04
CA GLU A 260 0.30 7.22 -21.72
C GLU A 260 0.45 7.26 -23.24
N LYS A 261 1.66 7.51 -23.75
CA LYS A 261 1.97 7.42 -25.19
C LYS A 261 2.12 5.99 -25.68
N CYS A 262 2.24 5.01 -24.78
CA CYS A 262 2.44 3.61 -25.12
C CYS A 262 1.17 3.03 -25.77
N LYS A 263 1.11 3.10 -27.10
CA LYS A 263 0.04 2.49 -27.89
C LYS A 263 0.34 1.00 -28.09
N ILE A 264 0.19 0.20 -27.04
CA ILE A 264 0.13 -1.25 -27.22
C ILE A 264 -1.28 -1.56 -27.73
N ALA A 265 -1.38 -1.95 -29.00
CA ALA A 265 -2.59 -2.60 -29.50
C ALA A 265 -2.77 -3.90 -28.72
N ILE A 266 -3.86 -4.02 -27.97
CA ILE A 266 -4.25 -5.29 -27.36
C ILE A 266 -4.74 -6.16 -28.52
N ASN A 267 -3.87 -7.05 -29.00
CA ASN A 267 -4.21 -8.10 -29.98
C ASN A 267 -4.96 -9.24 -29.28
#